data_AF-A0A959CKW5-F1
#
_entry.id   AF-A0A959CKW5-F1
#
_cell.length_a   1.000
_cell.length_b   1.000
_cell.length_c   1.000
_cell.angle_alpha   90.00
_cell.angle_beta   90.00
_cell.angle_gamma   90.00
#
_symmetry.space_group_name_H-M   'P 1'
#
loop_
_entity.id
_entity.type
_entity.pdbx_description
1 polymer ?
#
loop_
_entity_poly.entity_id
_entity_poly.type
_entity_poly.pdbx_seq_one_letter_code
_entity_poly.pdbx_strand_id
1 'polypeptide(L)'
;MQRSIPDANKHAIFYQLGQANQAFRALYPGERPDRQPVHTVYGGAGLFRYNTAGVLAKKALEAMQLYAPDFATFGRIFQLEGAEALPEEPSAVRELEAELQARSAGERKNHPGWLSFEVYHKTLRKLRTEAVEDFRIDFEDGFGNRTNDEEDQTALQAAREVARGMAENTLPPFIGIRIKPFTEEMKERGARTLDLFLTALMMETNGKLPDNFVVMLPKVTIPEQPEALVQFFELLEDAFALDDGTLKMEMMVETTQSIMDAQGANPLYRLVRAARGRCVAMHFGTYDYTAACNITARYQEMDHPVCDFAHHMTKVALAQTGIWLSDGATNTMPIGPHRGQGLTAEQIAENTRVVHRAWRKGYGHIRHSLRNGYYQGWDLNPAQLPMRYAAVYAFFLESYHDARNRLRAFIDQAARATLIGDVFDD
;
A
#
# COMPACT_ATOMS: atom_id res chain seq x y z
N MET A 1 -6.09 -38.76 -39.83
CA MET A 1 -5.81 -37.45 -40.49
C MET A 1 -4.36 -37.45 -40.94
N GLN A 2 -4.11 -37.26 -42.23
CA GLN A 2 -2.77 -37.06 -42.76
C GLN A 2 -2.33 -35.63 -42.39
N ARG A 3 -1.20 -35.50 -41.70
CA ARG A 3 -0.63 -34.19 -41.34
C ARG A 3 0.50 -33.87 -42.30
N SER A 4 0.57 -32.61 -42.74
CA SER A 4 1.60 -32.11 -43.67
C SER A 4 2.92 -31.78 -42.99
N ILE A 5 2.94 -31.64 -41.66
CA ILE A 5 4.13 -31.33 -40.87
C ILE A 5 4.66 -32.63 -40.26
N PRO A 6 5.89 -33.06 -40.60
CA PRO A 6 6.50 -34.22 -39.97
C PRO A 6 6.74 -34.00 -38.48
N ASP A 7 6.54 -35.04 -37.67
CA ASP A 7 6.68 -34.94 -36.21
C ASP A 7 8.11 -34.56 -35.79
N ALA A 8 9.14 -34.97 -36.53
CA ALA A 8 10.53 -34.58 -36.26
C ALA A 8 10.75 -33.07 -36.38
N ASN A 9 10.19 -32.44 -37.43
CA ASN A 9 10.25 -30.99 -37.61
C ASN A 9 9.48 -30.27 -36.48
N LYS A 10 8.30 -30.80 -36.13
CA LYS A 10 7.48 -30.26 -35.05
C LYS A 10 8.20 -30.32 -33.70
N HIS A 11 8.87 -31.42 -33.38
CA HIS A 11 9.65 -31.57 -32.14
C HIS A 11 10.81 -30.57 -32.08
N ALA A 12 11.56 -30.39 -33.17
CA ALA A 12 12.67 -29.42 -33.20
C ALA A 12 12.17 -27.98 -32.99
N ILE A 13 11.08 -27.59 -33.66
CA ILE A 13 10.46 -26.25 -33.50
C ILE A 13 9.96 -26.06 -32.05
N PHE A 14 9.27 -27.06 -31.50
CA PHE A 14 8.74 -27.00 -30.14
C PHE A 14 9.81 -27.03 -29.06
N TYR A 15 10.95 -27.68 -29.31
CA TYR A 15 12.08 -27.64 -28.39
C TYR A 15 12.63 -26.22 -28.26
N GLN A 16 12.87 -25.54 -29.38
CA GLN A 16 13.34 -24.14 -29.39
C GLN A 16 12.32 -23.19 -28.74
N LEU A 17 11.05 -23.32 -29.12
CA LEU A 17 9.97 -22.54 -28.51
C LEU A 17 9.84 -22.83 -27.01
N GLY A 18 10.05 -24.08 -26.59
CA GLY A 18 10.03 -24.50 -25.20
C GLY A 18 11.09 -23.78 -24.36
N GLN A 19 12.32 -23.67 -24.87
CA GLN A 19 13.39 -22.90 -24.20
C GLN A 19 13.03 -21.42 -24.06
N ALA A 20 12.54 -20.80 -25.15
CA ALA A 20 12.12 -19.40 -25.12
C ALA A 20 10.95 -19.15 -24.15
N ASN A 21 9.95 -20.04 -24.13
CA ASN A 21 8.82 -19.96 -23.21
C ASN A 21 9.25 -20.10 -21.74
N GLN A 22 10.22 -20.98 -21.44
CA GLN A 22 10.76 -21.13 -20.09
C GLN A 22 11.52 -19.88 -19.64
N ALA A 23 12.36 -19.31 -20.52
CA ALA A 23 13.04 -18.05 -20.25
C ALA A 23 12.05 -16.89 -20.02
N PHE A 24 10.99 -16.81 -20.83
CA PHE A 24 9.91 -15.83 -20.65
C PHE A 24 9.21 -16.00 -19.30
N ARG A 25 8.80 -17.23 -18.93
CA ARG A 25 8.14 -17.51 -17.64
C ARG A 25 9.02 -17.22 -16.44
N ALA A 26 10.33 -17.37 -16.55
CA ALA A 26 11.27 -17.02 -15.49
C ALA A 26 11.33 -15.50 -15.24
N LEU A 27 11.15 -14.69 -16.29
CA LEU A 27 11.07 -13.22 -16.19
C LEU A 27 9.71 -12.73 -15.71
N TYR A 28 8.65 -13.49 -16.04
CA TYR A 28 7.26 -13.16 -15.74
C TYR A 28 6.56 -14.30 -14.97
N PRO A 29 6.91 -14.50 -13.68
CA PRO A 29 6.34 -15.58 -12.86
C PRO A 29 4.84 -15.40 -12.53
N GLY A 30 4.28 -14.21 -12.77
CA GLY A 30 2.91 -13.87 -12.43
C GLY A 30 2.76 -13.20 -11.07
N GLU A 31 1.53 -13.13 -10.57
CA GLU A 31 1.20 -12.53 -9.27
C GLU A 31 1.68 -13.42 -8.10
N ARG A 32 2.10 -12.79 -7.01
CA ARG A 32 2.50 -13.50 -5.78
C ARG A 32 1.27 -13.87 -4.95
N PRO A 33 1.25 -15.07 -4.34
CA PRO A 33 0.16 -15.48 -3.44
C PRO A 33 0.33 -14.91 -2.02
N ASP A 34 1.48 -14.30 -1.73
CA ASP A 34 1.78 -13.73 -0.42
C ASP A 34 0.82 -12.59 -0.08
N ARG A 35 0.65 -12.34 1.22
CA ARG A 35 -0.16 -11.22 1.69
C ARG A 35 0.51 -9.90 1.28
N GLN A 36 -0.17 -9.11 0.45
CA GLN A 36 0.17 -7.70 0.23
C GLN A 36 -0.61 -6.83 1.24
N PRO A 37 0.04 -5.86 1.92
CA PRO A 37 -0.69 -4.93 2.77
C PRO A 37 -1.53 -3.98 1.92
N VAL A 38 -2.71 -3.58 2.40
CA VAL A 38 -3.57 -2.62 1.66
C VAL A 38 -3.07 -1.17 1.76
N HIS A 39 -2.15 -0.92 2.68
CA HIS A 39 -1.55 0.40 2.85
C HIS A 39 -0.19 0.34 3.54
N THR A 40 0.57 1.42 3.39
CA THR A 40 1.78 1.73 4.14
C THR A 40 1.63 3.05 4.87
N VAL A 41 1.90 3.09 6.17
CA VAL A 41 2.04 4.35 6.90
C VAL A 41 3.49 4.82 6.87
N TYR A 42 3.73 6.03 6.39
CA TYR A 42 5.04 6.70 6.54
C TYR A 42 5.00 7.62 7.75
N GLY A 43 5.94 7.43 8.68
CA GLY A 43 6.09 8.28 9.85
C GLY A 43 7.54 8.63 10.08
N GLY A 44 7.82 9.91 10.30
CA GLY A 44 9.18 10.41 10.53
C GLY A 44 9.89 9.68 11.66
N ALA A 45 11.15 9.29 11.43
CA ALA A 45 11.90 8.38 12.28
C ALA A 45 11.96 8.80 13.75
N GLY A 46 12.11 10.11 14.03
CA GLY A 46 12.15 10.64 15.40
C GLY A 46 10.86 10.43 16.21
N LEU A 47 9.73 10.19 15.54
CA LEU A 47 8.43 9.95 16.16
C LEU A 47 8.13 8.46 16.40
N PHE A 48 8.92 7.55 15.81
CA PHE A 48 8.68 6.12 15.92
C PHE A 48 8.99 5.62 17.34
N ARG A 49 8.10 4.79 17.88
CA ARG A 49 8.25 4.06 19.14
C ARG A 49 7.71 2.65 18.94
N TYR A 50 8.12 1.73 19.81
CA TYR A 50 7.74 0.31 19.75
C TYR A 50 6.22 0.10 19.63
N ASN A 51 5.41 0.98 20.23
CA ASN A 51 3.95 0.92 20.25
C ASN A 51 3.25 1.87 19.27
N THR A 52 3.96 2.46 18.29
CA THR A 52 3.39 3.43 17.35
C THR A 52 2.14 2.91 16.64
N ALA A 53 2.12 1.66 16.18
CA ALA A 53 0.95 1.08 15.52
C ALA A 53 -0.31 1.12 16.40
N GLY A 54 -0.18 0.74 17.68
CA GLY A 54 -1.28 0.82 18.65
C GLY A 54 -1.73 2.24 18.96
N VAL A 55 -0.80 3.20 19.06
CA VAL A 55 -1.11 4.63 19.24
C VAL A 55 -1.88 5.18 18.04
N LEU A 56 -1.47 4.83 16.82
CA LEU A 56 -2.16 5.23 15.60
C LEU A 56 -3.55 4.61 15.49
N ALA A 57 -3.69 3.32 15.83
CA ALA A 57 -4.98 2.63 15.88
C ALA A 57 -5.96 3.34 16.84
N LYS A 58 -5.51 3.69 18.04
CA LYS A 58 -6.32 4.43 19.02
C LYS A 58 -6.78 5.78 18.47
N LYS A 59 -5.86 6.56 17.88
CA LYS A 59 -6.19 7.87 17.29
C LYS A 59 -7.15 7.77 16.11
N ALA A 60 -7.02 6.73 15.28
CA ALA A 60 -7.94 6.47 14.18
C ALA A 60 -9.35 6.15 14.69
N LEU A 61 -9.46 5.35 15.76
CA LEU A 61 -10.73 5.04 16.43
C LEU A 61 -11.35 6.28 17.08
N GLU A 62 -10.56 7.13 17.74
CA GLU A 62 -11.03 8.40 18.30
C GLU A 62 -11.58 9.32 17.21
N ALA A 63 -10.87 9.45 16.08
CA ALA A 63 -11.34 10.23 14.93
C ALA A 63 -12.63 9.64 14.34
N MET A 64 -12.70 8.31 14.20
CA MET A 64 -13.88 7.61 13.71
C MET A 64 -15.09 7.87 14.62
N GLN A 65 -14.95 7.70 15.93
CA GLN A 65 -16.03 7.92 16.90
C GLN A 65 -16.50 9.38 16.94
N LEU A 66 -15.56 10.32 16.84
CA LEU A 66 -15.88 11.75 16.91
C LEU A 66 -16.61 12.24 15.66
N TYR A 67 -16.16 11.82 14.47
CA TYR A 67 -16.65 12.39 13.20
C TYR A 67 -17.61 11.46 12.44
N ALA A 68 -17.70 10.17 12.78
CA ALA A 68 -18.63 9.20 12.21
C ALA A 68 -19.12 8.23 13.31
N PRO A 69 -19.94 8.72 14.27
CA PRO A 69 -20.31 7.95 15.45
C PRO A 69 -21.16 6.70 15.15
N ASP A 70 -21.79 6.64 13.98
CA ASP A 70 -22.70 5.57 13.56
C ASP A 70 -22.56 5.27 12.05
N PHE A 71 -23.10 4.12 11.62
CA PHE A 71 -22.99 3.65 10.24
C PHE A 71 -23.76 4.54 9.24
N ALA A 72 -24.81 5.25 9.66
CA ALA A 72 -25.60 6.11 8.78
C ALA A 72 -24.85 7.40 8.45
N THR A 73 -24.29 8.05 9.47
CA THR A 73 -23.38 9.20 9.33
C THR A 73 -22.18 8.81 8.48
N PHE A 74 -21.55 7.67 8.76
CA PHE A 74 -20.44 7.15 7.98
C PHE A 74 -20.79 6.94 6.50
N GLY A 75 -21.92 6.28 6.23
CA GLY A 75 -22.42 6.06 4.86
C GLY A 75 -22.64 7.36 4.09
N ARG A 76 -23.26 8.35 4.74
CA ARG A 76 -23.49 9.68 4.13
C ARG A 76 -22.18 10.43 3.84
N ILE A 77 -21.17 10.32 4.71
CA ILE A 77 -19.87 10.96 4.46
C ILE A 77 -19.25 10.41 3.18
N PHE A 78 -19.18 9.09 3.04
CA PHE A 78 -18.52 8.43 1.91
C PHE A 78 -19.41 8.23 0.69
N GLN A 79 -20.68 8.69 0.76
CA GLN A 79 -21.66 8.56 -0.31
C GLN A 79 -21.83 7.09 -0.76
N LEU A 80 -21.91 6.19 0.21
CA LEU A 80 -22.14 4.77 -0.06
C LEU A 80 -23.56 4.57 -0.61
N GLU A 81 -23.72 3.58 -1.49
CA GLU A 81 -25.01 3.23 -2.08
C GLU A 81 -26.06 2.97 -0.99
N GLY A 82 -27.24 3.61 -1.13
CA GLY A 82 -28.37 3.50 -0.20
C GLY A 82 -28.24 4.34 1.07
N ALA A 83 -27.16 5.12 1.24
CA ALA A 83 -26.96 5.96 2.42
C ALA A 83 -27.96 7.13 2.51
N GLU A 84 -28.52 7.56 1.38
CA GLU A 84 -29.55 8.61 1.30
C GLU A 84 -30.88 8.20 1.92
N ALA A 85 -31.15 6.89 2.04
CA ALA A 85 -32.36 6.35 2.65
C ALA A 85 -32.21 6.12 4.18
N LEU A 86 -31.03 6.42 4.75
CA LEU A 86 -30.75 6.15 6.15
C LEU A 86 -31.29 7.26 7.07
N PRO A 87 -31.82 6.91 8.26
CA PRO A 87 -32.33 7.90 9.20
C PRO A 87 -31.22 8.85 9.70
N GLU A 88 -31.61 10.06 10.09
CA GLU A 88 -30.71 11.05 10.72
C GLU A 88 -30.85 11.07 12.25
N GLU A 89 -32.05 10.78 12.76
CA GLU A 89 -32.32 10.77 14.19
C GLU A 89 -31.56 9.64 14.91
N PRO A 90 -30.74 9.92 15.94
CA PRO A 90 -29.90 8.91 16.58
C PRO A 90 -30.64 7.70 17.16
N SER A 91 -31.90 7.86 17.60
CA SER A 91 -32.73 6.73 18.06
C SER A 91 -33.08 5.80 16.91
N ALA A 92 -33.56 6.36 15.79
CA ALA A 92 -33.91 5.59 14.59
C ALA A 92 -32.68 4.90 13.97
N VAL A 93 -31.51 5.54 14.00
CA VAL A 93 -30.26 4.89 13.56
C VAL A 93 -29.94 3.67 14.43
N ARG A 94 -30.06 3.77 15.75
CA ARG A 94 -29.81 2.63 16.66
C ARG A 94 -30.82 1.50 16.49
N GLU A 95 -32.09 1.82 16.28
CA GLU A 95 -33.13 0.82 15.98
C GLU A 95 -32.81 0.08 14.69
N LEU A 96 -32.43 0.81 13.63
CA LEU A 96 -32.03 0.21 12.36
C LEU A 96 -30.74 -0.62 12.47
N GLU A 97 -29.76 -0.17 13.25
CA GLU A 97 -28.53 -0.93 13.51
C GLU A 97 -28.86 -2.30 14.15
N ALA A 98 -29.73 -2.30 15.17
CA ALA A 98 -30.17 -3.53 15.83
C ALA A 98 -30.95 -4.45 14.88
N GLU A 99 -31.82 -3.90 14.04
CA GLU A 99 -32.54 -4.64 13.01
C GLU A 99 -31.58 -5.31 12.01
N LEU A 100 -30.62 -4.55 11.48
CA LEU A 100 -29.62 -5.08 10.54
C LEU A 100 -28.75 -6.14 11.21
N GLN A 101 -28.32 -5.93 12.44
CA GLN A 101 -27.48 -6.88 13.17
C GLN A 101 -28.18 -8.22 13.43
N ALA A 102 -29.51 -8.21 13.63
CA ALA A 102 -30.31 -9.42 13.84
C ALA A 102 -30.51 -10.24 12.55
N ARG A 103 -30.33 -9.64 11.36
CA ARG A 103 -30.49 -10.30 10.07
C ARG A 103 -29.25 -11.10 9.67
N SER A 104 -29.47 -12.20 8.95
CA SER A 104 -28.36 -12.96 8.34
C SER A 104 -27.60 -12.09 7.32
N ALA A 105 -26.35 -12.45 7.02
CA ALA A 105 -25.55 -11.72 6.04
C ALA A 105 -26.17 -11.73 4.63
N GLY A 106 -26.99 -12.74 4.28
CA GLY A 106 -27.71 -12.79 3.01
C GLY A 106 -28.91 -11.85 2.97
N GLU A 107 -29.71 -11.81 4.04
CA GLU A 107 -30.89 -10.94 4.15
C GLU A 107 -30.51 -9.47 4.26
N ARG A 108 -29.41 -9.16 4.97
CA ARG A 108 -28.91 -7.79 5.10
C ARG A 108 -28.68 -7.16 3.74
N LYS A 109 -28.09 -7.87 2.78
CA LYS A 109 -27.72 -7.31 1.46
C LYS A 109 -28.89 -6.80 0.62
N ASN A 110 -30.11 -7.21 0.95
CA ASN A 110 -31.32 -6.70 0.28
C ASN A 110 -31.85 -5.40 0.89
N HIS A 111 -31.28 -4.95 2.01
CA HIS A 111 -31.69 -3.73 2.71
C HIS A 111 -30.89 -2.52 2.20
N PRO A 112 -31.49 -1.36 1.90
CA PRO A 112 -30.76 -0.18 1.38
C PRO A 112 -29.54 0.23 2.22
N GLY A 113 -29.64 0.13 3.54
CA GLY A 113 -28.56 0.45 4.49
C GLY A 113 -27.43 -0.58 4.63
N TRP A 114 -27.46 -1.70 3.91
CA TRP A 114 -26.56 -2.83 4.17
C TRP A 114 -25.09 -2.50 3.96
N LEU A 115 -24.77 -1.75 2.90
CA LEU A 115 -23.40 -1.45 2.53
C LEU A 115 -22.76 -0.55 3.57
N SER A 116 -23.49 0.50 3.98
CA SER A 116 -23.07 1.40 5.06
C SER A 116 -22.81 0.65 6.37
N PHE A 117 -23.72 -0.26 6.75
CA PHE A 117 -23.56 -1.11 7.94
C PHE A 117 -22.31 -1.99 7.84
N GLU A 118 -22.15 -2.75 6.75
CA GLU A 118 -21.02 -3.67 6.57
C GLU A 118 -19.68 -2.95 6.52
N VAL A 119 -19.57 -1.87 5.73
CA VAL A 119 -18.32 -1.12 5.58
C VAL A 119 -17.94 -0.46 6.91
N TYR A 120 -18.90 0.13 7.63
CA TYR A 120 -18.67 0.73 8.94
C TYR A 120 -18.12 -0.27 9.95
N HIS A 121 -18.80 -1.41 10.13
CA HIS A 121 -18.38 -2.42 11.12
C HIS A 121 -17.08 -3.13 10.73
N LYS A 122 -16.84 -3.37 9.43
CA LYS A 122 -15.55 -3.91 8.96
C LYS A 122 -14.41 -2.92 9.20
N THR A 123 -14.63 -1.64 8.92
CA THR A 123 -13.67 -0.56 9.20
C THR A 123 -13.35 -0.51 10.69
N LEU A 124 -14.36 -0.46 11.56
CA LEU A 124 -14.16 -0.48 13.01
C LEU A 124 -13.40 -1.72 13.48
N ARG A 125 -13.74 -2.91 12.97
CA ARG A 125 -13.04 -4.15 13.31
C ARG A 125 -11.58 -4.05 12.91
N LYS A 126 -11.30 -3.61 11.68
CA LYS A 126 -9.95 -3.47 11.16
C LYS A 126 -9.12 -2.49 11.99
N LEU A 127 -9.66 -1.32 12.32
CA LEU A 127 -9.01 -0.33 13.17
C LEU A 127 -8.74 -0.84 14.60
N ARG A 128 -9.53 -1.80 15.10
CA ARG A 128 -9.32 -2.41 16.43
C ARG A 128 -8.27 -3.53 16.42
N THR A 129 -8.21 -4.30 15.35
CA THR A 129 -7.38 -5.51 15.30
C THR A 129 -6.05 -5.31 14.60
N GLU A 130 -5.99 -4.47 13.58
CA GLU A 130 -4.81 -4.28 12.73
C GLU A 130 -4.97 -2.99 11.89
N ALA A 131 -4.94 -1.83 12.55
CA ALA A 131 -5.16 -0.53 11.89
C ALA A 131 -4.00 -0.09 10.99
N VAL A 132 -2.79 -0.58 11.28
CA VAL A 132 -1.58 -0.34 10.51
C VAL A 132 -1.11 -1.72 10.07
N GLU A 133 -1.28 -2.03 8.79
CA GLU A 133 -0.77 -3.28 8.23
C GLU A 133 0.73 -3.19 8.01
N ASP A 134 1.21 -2.00 7.65
CA ASP A 134 2.58 -1.80 7.25
C ASP A 134 3.08 -0.39 7.61
N PHE A 135 4.34 -0.29 8.07
CA PHE A 135 4.92 0.97 8.56
C PHE A 135 6.35 1.18 8.04
N ARG A 136 6.61 2.33 7.42
CA ARG A 136 7.95 2.78 7.02
C ARG A 136 8.43 3.84 8.00
N ILE A 137 9.46 3.51 8.78
CA ILE A 137 10.20 4.47 9.61
C ILE A 137 11.00 5.35 8.65
N ASP A 138 10.58 6.59 8.54
CA ASP A 138 11.03 7.45 7.46
C ASP A 138 12.19 8.34 7.89
N PHE A 139 13.38 8.16 7.33
CA PHE A 139 14.59 9.01 7.52
C PHE A 139 14.77 10.04 6.41
N GLU A 140 13.82 10.12 5.48
CA GLU A 140 13.88 10.98 4.32
C GLU A 140 12.94 12.19 4.51
N ASP A 141 11.98 12.43 3.62
CA ASP A 141 11.18 13.66 3.62
C ASP A 141 10.35 13.83 4.90
N GLY A 142 9.81 12.75 5.48
CA GLY A 142 9.05 12.79 6.72
C GLY A 142 9.90 13.01 7.97
N PHE A 143 11.22 12.81 7.90
CA PHE A 143 12.16 13.23 8.95
C PHE A 143 12.66 14.65 8.71
N GLY A 144 12.88 15.00 7.45
CA GLY A 144 13.48 16.24 7.00
C GLY A 144 15.00 16.25 7.17
N ASN A 145 15.58 17.45 7.03
CA ASN A 145 17.03 17.63 7.16
C ASN A 145 17.43 17.74 8.64
N ARG A 146 18.36 16.90 9.06
CA ARG A 146 18.96 16.86 10.41
C ARG A 146 20.47 16.83 10.29
N THR A 147 21.16 17.11 11.40
CA THR A 147 22.61 16.92 11.44
C THR A 147 22.94 15.43 11.38
N ASN A 148 24.18 15.09 10.99
CA ASN A 148 24.62 13.70 10.98
C ASN A 148 24.48 13.04 12.36
N ASP A 149 24.83 13.75 13.43
CA ASP A 149 24.74 13.23 14.79
C ASP A 149 23.29 12.99 15.24
N GLU A 150 22.37 13.88 14.88
CA GLU A 150 20.94 13.72 15.19
C GLU A 150 20.33 12.54 14.44
N GLU A 151 20.67 12.36 13.16
CA GLU A 151 20.19 11.23 12.37
C GLU A 151 20.80 9.90 12.84
N ASP A 152 22.09 9.87 13.19
CA ASP A 152 22.75 8.71 13.77
C ASP A 152 22.08 8.27 15.08
N GLN A 153 21.85 9.22 16.00
CA GLN A 153 21.15 8.93 17.26
C GLN A 153 19.72 8.43 17.03
N THR A 154 19.03 8.99 16.03
CA THR A 154 17.67 8.57 15.68
C THR A 154 17.67 7.17 15.06
N ALA A 155 18.64 6.83 14.21
CA ALA A 155 18.78 5.49 13.63
C ALA A 155 18.97 4.42 14.73
N LEU A 156 19.87 4.69 15.67
CA LEU A 156 20.11 3.82 16.82
C LEU A 156 18.86 3.69 17.71
N GLN A 157 18.17 4.80 18.00
CA GLN A 157 16.95 4.77 18.82
C GLN A 157 15.83 3.99 18.12
N ALA A 158 15.60 4.24 16.82
CA ALA A 158 14.56 3.56 16.06
C ALA A 158 14.80 2.05 16.02
N ALA A 159 16.06 1.61 15.85
CA ALA A 159 16.43 0.20 15.90
C ALA A 159 16.10 -0.45 17.26
N ARG A 160 16.42 0.23 18.37
CA ARG A 160 16.06 -0.23 19.73
C ARG A 160 14.55 -0.31 19.94
N GLU A 161 13.81 0.66 19.43
CA GLU A 161 12.34 0.67 19.49
C GLU A 161 11.74 -0.47 18.65
N VAL A 162 12.32 -0.82 17.50
CA VAL A 162 11.93 -1.99 16.72
C VAL A 162 12.23 -3.28 17.50
N ALA A 163 13.43 -3.45 18.04
CA ALA A 163 13.80 -4.62 18.84
C ALA A 163 12.86 -4.80 20.04
N ARG A 164 12.54 -3.70 20.74
CA ARG A 164 11.54 -3.69 21.82
C ARG A 164 10.16 -4.09 21.31
N GLY A 165 9.74 -3.57 20.16
CA GLY A 165 8.44 -3.89 19.57
C GLY A 165 8.32 -5.36 19.16
N MET A 166 9.42 -5.99 18.73
CA MET A 166 9.48 -7.44 18.50
C MET A 166 9.29 -8.20 19.82
N ALA A 167 10.00 -7.81 20.88
CA ALA A 167 9.91 -8.47 22.18
C ALA A 167 8.50 -8.33 22.81
N GLU A 168 7.85 -7.18 22.61
CA GLU A 168 6.52 -6.89 23.15
C GLU A 168 5.36 -7.28 22.19
N ASN A 169 5.66 -7.77 20.99
CA ASN A 169 4.68 -8.08 19.93
C ASN A 169 3.76 -6.90 19.59
N THR A 170 4.32 -5.70 19.48
CA THR A 170 3.58 -4.46 19.20
C THR A 170 3.77 -3.91 17.79
N LEU A 171 4.65 -4.52 16.99
CA LEU A 171 4.91 -4.11 15.62
C LEU A 171 3.74 -4.50 14.68
N PRO A 172 3.53 -3.73 13.60
CA PRO A 172 2.67 -4.17 12.51
C PRO A 172 3.24 -5.42 11.79
N PRO A 173 2.42 -6.19 11.06
CA PRO A 173 2.86 -7.39 10.33
C PRO A 173 3.96 -7.16 9.29
N PHE A 174 4.06 -5.92 8.79
CA PHE A 174 5.09 -5.47 7.87
C PHE A 174 5.69 -4.18 8.43
N ILE A 175 7.01 -4.05 8.35
CA ILE A 175 7.72 -2.86 8.83
C ILE A 175 9.01 -2.68 8.05
N GLY A 176 9.48 -1.45 7.94
CA GLY A 176 10.74 -1.18 7.27
C GLY A 176 11.27 0.21 7.58
N ILE A 177 12.40 0.54 6.96
CA ILE A 177 12.95 1.90 6.98
C ILE A 177 12.94 2.48 5.57
N ARG A 178 12.66 3.78 5.44
CA ARG A 178 12.99 4.54 4.24
C ARG A 178 14.27 5.32 4.48
N ILE A 179 15.32 4.98 3.76
CA ILE A 179 16.62 5.67 3.84
C ILE A 179 16.64 6.87 2.89
N LYS A 180 17.66 7.71 3.02
CA LYS A 180 17.92 8.78 2.05
C LYS A 180 18.30 8.20 0.69
N PRO A 181 18.03 8.92 -0.42
CA PRO A 181 18.30 8.42 -1.75
C PRO A 181 19.80 8.27 -2.02
N PHE A 182 20.15 7.42 -2.96
CA PHE A 182 21.54 7.25 -3.42
C PHE A 182 21.88 8.22 -4.54
N THR A 183 21.54 9.50 -4.35
CA THR A 183 22.12 10.58 -5.16
C THR A 183 23.52 10.91 -4.66
N GLU A 184 24.29 11.66 -5.44
CA GLU A 184 25.69 12.00 -5.09
C GLU A 184 25.79 12.66 -3.71
N GLU A 185 24.85 13.55 -3.40
CA GLU A 185 24.84 14.35 -2.18
C GLU A 185 24.38 13.56 -0.94
N MET A 186 23.60 12.50 -1.13
CA MET A 186 22.87 11.84 -0.04
C MET A 186 23.29 10.38 0.19
N LYS A 187 24.00 9.75 -0.75
CA LYS A 187 24.38 8.32 -0.71
C LYS A 187 25.13 7.94 0.57
N GLU A 188 26.08 8.76 1.03
CA GLU A 188 26.84 8.48 2.25
C GLU A 188 25.93 8.51 3.48
N ARG A 189 25.02 9.48 3.54
CA ARG A 189 24.06 9.60 4.64
C ARG A 189 23.06 8.44 4.65
N GLY A 190 22.53 8.07 3.48
CA GLY A 190 21.62 6.93 3.34
C GLY A 190 22.26 5.61 3.75
N ALA A 191 23.47 5.32 3.26
CA ALA A 191 24.22 4.11 3.60
C ALA A 191 24.59 4.06 5.10
N ARG A 192 25.01 5.19 5.68
CA ARG A 192 25.32 5.26 7.12
C ARG A 192 24.09 5.01 7.99
N THR A 193 22.93 5.55 7.61
CA THR A 193 21.67 5.32 8.34
C THR A 193 21.23 3.86 8.26
N LEU A 194 21.36 3.23 7.08
CA LEU A 194 21.12 1.79 6.89
C LEU A 194 21.99 0.95 7.83
N ASP A 195 23.31 1.17 7.79
CA ASP A 195 24.29 0.43 8.59
C ASP A 195 24.03 0.59 10.10
N LEU A 196 23.92 1.84 10.59
CA LEU A 196 23.68 2.09 12.02
C LEU A 196 22.38 1.44 12.51
N PHE A 197 21.30 1.55 11.73
CA PHE A 197 20.01 0.97 12.09
C PHE A 197 20.07 -0.56 12.14
N LEU A 198 20.54 -1.20 11.07
CA LEU A 198 20.59 -2.66 11.00
C LEU A 198 21.58 -3.24 11.99
N THR A 199 22.77 -2.65 12.12
CA THR A 199 23.76 -3.09 13.10
C THR A 199 23.20 -3.04 14.53
N ALA A 200 22.57 -1.93 14.92
CA ALA A 200 21.95 -1.83 16.25
C ALA A 200 20.79 -2.83 16.42
N LEU A 201 19.92 -2.98 15.41
CA LEU A 201 18.79 -3.90 15.47
C LEU A 201 19.26 -5.35 15.64
N MET A 202 20.27 -5.76 14.85
CA MET A 202 20.82 -7.12 14.89
C MET A 202 21.50 -7.41 16.23
N MET A 203 22.19 -6.43 16.83
CA MET A 203 22.76 -6.57 18.17
C MET A 203 21.69 -6.72 19.25
N GLU A 204 20.63 -5.92 19.22
CA GLU A 204 19.55 -5.93 20.22
C GLU A 204 18.67 -7.20 20.13
N THR A 205 18.61 -7.83 18.96
CA THR A 205 17.71 -8.96 18.67
C THR A 205 18.42 -10.32 18.59
N ASN A 206 19.74 -10.35 18.80
CA ASN A 206 20.59 -11.51 18.55
C ASN A 206 20.44 -12.06 17.12
N GLY A 207 20.52 -11.16 16.14
CA GLY A 207 20.56 -11.49 14.72
C GLY A 207 19.19 -11.79 14.10
N LYS A 208 18.09 -11.25 14.65
CA LYS A 208 16.74 -11.48 14.13
C LYS A 208 16.12 -10.21 13.60
N LEU A 209 15.60 -10.27 12.38
CA LEU A 209 14.78 -9.21 11.80
C LEU A 209 13.30 -9.40 12.15
N PRO A 210 12.49 -8.32 12.17
CA PRO A 210 11.04 -8.44 12.11
C PRO A 210 10.60 -9.21 10.86
N ASP A 211 9.49 -9.93 10.97
CA ASP A 211 8.85 -10.54 9.80
C ASP A 211 8.56 -9.48 8.74
N ASN A 212 8.80 -9.83 7.47
CA ASN A 212 8.58 -8.96 6.31
C ASN A 212 9.34 -7.61 6.37
N PHE A 213 10.49 -7.56 7.04
CA PHE A 213 11.32 -6.34 7.06
C PHE A 213 11.79 -5.94 5.65
N VAL A 214 11.64 -4.66 5.31
CA VAL A 214 12.07 -4.11 4.01
C VAL A 214 12.81 -2.78 4.17
N VAL A 215 13.71 -2.48 3.22
CA VAL A 215 14.34 -1.16 3.09
C VAL A 215 13.81 -0.48 1.84
N MET A 216 13.28 0.72 2.00
CA MET A 216 12.83 1.52 0.88
C MET A 216 13.91 2.48 0.39
N LEU A 217 14.25 2.38 -0.89
CA LEU A 217 15.15 3.29 -1.60
C LEU A 217 14.34 4.31 -2.42
N PRO A 218 14.29 5.58 -2.01
CA PRO A 218 13.57 6.62 -2.74
C PRO A 218 14.39 7.16 -3.92
N LYS A 219 13.71 7.90 -4.80
CA LYS A 219 14.24 8.72 -5.89
C LYS A 219 15.20 7.97 -6.82
N VAL A 220 14.89 6.69 -7.10
CA VAL A 220 15.70 5.83 -7.98
C VAL A 220 15.55 6.27 -9.43
N THR A 221 16.67 6.46 -10.11
CA THR A 221 16.72 6.90 -11.52
C THR A 221 17.63 6.04 -12.39
N ILE A 222 18.60 5.34 -11.82
CA ILE A 222 19.58 4.53 -12.57
C ILE A 222 19.80 3.16 -11.91
N PRO A 223 20.11 2.09 -12.68
CA PRO A 223 20.32 0.73 -12.16
C PRO A 223 21.43 0.60 -11.09
N GLU A 224 22.44 1.46 -11.16
CA GLU A 224 23.59 1.43 -10.25
C GLU A 224 23.18 1.73 -8.79
N GLN A 225 22.07 2.45 -8.58
CA GLN A 225 21.56 2.76 -7.24
C GLN A 225 21.03 1.52 -6.51
N PRO A 226 20.08 0.73 -7.05
CA PRO A 226 19.70 -0.54 -6.44
C PRO A 226 20.86 -1.56 -6.42
N GLU A 227 21.74 -1.60 -7.43
CA GLU A 227 22.93 -2.47 -7.40
C GLU A 227 23.86 -2.15 -6.23
N ALA A 228 24.04 -0.87 -5.89
CA ALA A 228 24.81 -0.48 -4.72
C ALA A 228 24.12 -0.92 -3.42
N LEU A 229 22.79 -0.81 -3.33
CA LEU A 229 22.04 -1.28 -2.16
C LEU A 229 22.13 -2.80 -2.00
N VAL A 230 22.11 -3.56 -3.10
CA VAL A 230 22.36 -5.01 -3.08
C VAL A 230 23.73 -5.33 -2.48
N GLN A 231 24.79 -4.62 -2.89
CA GLN A 231 26.14 -4.82 -2.35
C GLN A 231 26.21 -4.50 -0.86
N PHE A 232 25.53 -3.46 -0.38
CA PHE A 232 25.44 -3.19 1.06
C PHE A 232 24.67 -4.29 1.80
N PHE A 233 23.61 -4.84 1.21
CA PHE A 233 22.90 -5.98 1.82
C PHE A 233 23.78 -7.21 1.91
N GLU A 234 24.51 -7.57 0.84
CA GLU A 234 25.44 -8.70 0.84
C GLU A 234 26.47 -8.55 1.97
N LEU A 235 27.07 -7.36 2.13
CA LEU A 235 28.01 -7.08 3.22
C LEU A 235 27.40 -7.20 4.63
N LEU A 236 26.16 -6.74 4.80
CA LEU A 236 25.45 -6.81 6.08
C LEU A 236 25.00 -8.25 6.40
N GLU A 237 24.54 -8.99 5.40
CA GLU A 237 24.18 -10.40 5.53
C GLU A 237 25.39 -11.24 5.93
N ASP A 238 26.54 -11.02 5.28
CA ASP A 238 27.81 -11.66 5.65
C ASP A 238 28.24 -11.31 7.08
N ALA A 239 28.15 -10.02 7.46
CA ALA A 239 28.55 -9.54 8.78
C ALA A 239 27.73 -10.15 9.93
N PHE A 240 26.45 -10.45 9.68
CA PHE A 240 25.53 -11.01 10.66
C PHE A 240 25.19 -12.49 10.43
N ALA A 241 25.86 -13.16 9.48
CA ALA A 241 25.61 -14.55 9.10
C ALA A 241 24.13 -14.84 8.77
N LEU A 242 23.49 -13.93 8.04
CA LEU A 242 22.16 -14.12 7.47
C LEU A 242 22.25 -14.93 6.17
N ASP A 243 21.16 -15.62 5.81
CA ASP A 243 21.06 -16.28 4.52
C ASP A 243 21.07 -15.25 3.38
N ASP A 244 21.71 -15.57 2.26
CA ASP A 244 21.71 -14.73 1.06
C ASP A 244 20.27 -14.42 0.62
N GLY A 245 20.00 -13.15 0.36
CA GLY A 245 18.70 -12.70 -0.08
C GLY A 245 17.72 -12.37 1.06
N THR A 246 18.12 -12.45 2.33
CA THR A 246 17.28 -12.13 3.49
C THR A 246 16.78 -10.69 3.46
N LEU A 247 17.67 -9.73 3.24
CA LEU A 247 17.34 -8.30 3.13
C LEU A 247 16.68 -8.02 1.77
N LYS A 248 15.44 -7.53 1.86
CA LYS A 248 14.60 -7.12 0.73
C LYS A 248 14.50 -5.61 0.66
N MET A 249 14.20 -5.12 -0.54
CA MET A 249 14.00 -3.70 -0.80
C MET A 249 12.69 -3.41 -1.51
N GLU A 250 12.28 -2.16 -1.39
CA GLU A 250 11.25 -1.53 -2.19
C GLU A 250 11.86 -0.27 -2.83
N MET A 251 11.33 0.16 -3.97
CA MET A 251 11.79 1.40 -4.62
C MET A 251 10.62 2.33 -4.91
N MET A 252 10.91 3.63 -5.02
CA MET A 252 9.90 4.61 -5.43
C MET A 252 10.00 4.99 -6.90
N VAL A 253 8.86 5.02 -7.58
CA VAL A 253 8.63 5.65 -8.88
C VAL A 253 8.15 7.07 -8.62
N GLU A 254 9.06 8.03 -8.66
CA GLU A 254 8.72 9.42 -8.24
C GLU A 254 9.48 10.51 -9.01
N THR A 255 10.22 10.14 -10.05
CA THR A 255 10.88 11.08 -10.95
C THR A 255 10.40 10.86 -12.38
N THR A 256 10.50 11.86 -13.25
CA THR A 256 10.16 11.67 -14.67
C THR A 256 11.12 10.66 -15.34
N GLN A 257 12.37 10.62 -14.90
CA GLN A 257 13.39 9.68 -15.37
C GLN A 257 13.10 8.24 -14.95
N SER A 258 12.36 8.01 -13.86
CA SER A 258 11.88 6.67 -13.49
C SER A 258 10.82 6.13 -14.47
N ILE A 259 10.20 6.99 -15.29
CA ILE A 259 9.22 6.61 -16.32
C ILE A 259 9.86 6.50 -17.71
N MET A 260 10.74 7.45 -18.07
CA MET A 260 11.44 7.49 -19.35
C MET A 260 12.90 7.88 -19.16
N ASP A 261 13.82 7.00 -19.56
CA ASP A 261 15.26 7.25 -19.43
C ASP A 261 15.82 8.14 -20.56
N ALA A 262 17.13 8.35 -20.53
CA ALA A 262 17.85 9.16 -21.53
C ALA A 262 17.84 8.56 -22.95
N GLN A 263 17.45 7.29 -23.11
CA GLN A 263 17.28 6.61 -24.40
C GLN A 263 15.82 6.64 -24.89
N GLY A 264 14.91 7.22 -24.11
CA GLY A 264 13.48 7.20 -24.41
C GLY A 264 12.82 5.84 -24.16
N ALA A 265 13.41 5.01 -23.31
CA ALA A 265 12.89 3.72 -22.91
C ALA A 265 12.40 3.74 -21.45
N ASN A 266 11.43 2.90 -21.10
CA ASN A 266 11.04 2.72 -19.71
C ASN A 266 12.15 1.96 -18.94
N PRO A 267 12.64 2.48 -17.79
CA PRO A 267 13.75 1.84 -17.07
C PRO A 267 13.31 0.86 -15.98
N LEU A 268 12.04 0.81 -15.61
CA LEU A 268 11.58 0.18 -14.36
C LEU A 268 12.00 -1.28 -14.24
N TYR A 269 11.84 -2.08 -15.29
CA TYR A 269 12.25 -3.48 -15.24
C TYR A 269 13.77 -3.65 -15.13
N ARG A 270 14.57 -2.73 -15.70
CA ARG A 270 16.03 -2.73 -15.51
C ARG A 270 16.40 -2.42 -14.07
N LEU A 271 15.72 -1.47 -13.43
CA LEU A 271 15.91 -1.16 -12.00
C LEU A 271 15.58 -2.38 -11.13
N VAL A 272 14.47 -3.09 -11.42
CA VAL A 272 14.09 -4.32 -10.71
C VAL A 272 15.13 -5.43 -10.89
N ARG A 273 15.66 -5.61 -12.11
CA ARG A 273 16.71 -6.60 -12.38
C ARG A 273 18.02 -6.27 -11.66
N ALA A 274 18.38 -4.99 -11.58
CA ALA A 274 19.54 -4.50 -10.84
C ALA A 274 19.45 -4.83 -9.34
N ALA A 275 18.24 -4.94 -8.78
CA ALA A 275 18.02 -5.39 -7.41
C ALA A 275 18.21 -6.91 -7.18
N ARG A 276 18.59 -7.68 -8.21
CA ARG A 276 18.94 -9.13 -8.14
C ARG A 276 17.93 -9.99 -7.36
N GLY A 277 16.62 -9.77 -7.59
CA GLY A 277 15.55 -10.53 -6.93
C GLY A 277 15.25 -10.10 -5.49
N ARG A 278 15.80 -8.97 -5.03
CA ARG A 278 15.55 -8.40 -3.69
C ARG A 278 14.47 -7.32 -3.68
N CYS A 279 14.12 -6.75 -4.84
CA CYS A 279 12.99 -5.83 -4.95
C CYS A 279 11.67 -6.59 -4.87
N VAL A 280 10.79 -6.20 -3.94
CA VAL A 280 9.49 -6.86 -3.72
C VAL A 280 8.30 -5.97 -4.08
N ALA A 281 8.46 -4.64 -4.07
CA ALA A 281 7.42 -3.69 -4.40
C ALA A 281 7.97 -2.37 -4.97
N MET A 282 7.14 -1.70 -5.76
CA MET A 282 7.36 -0.34 -6.27
C MET A 282 6.26 0.57 -5.78
N HIS A 283 6.64 1.64 -5.09
CA HIS A 283 5.71 2.63 -4.58
C HIS A 283 5.72 3.89 -5.45
N PHE A 284 4.59 4.58 -5.57
CA PHE A 284 4.50 5.81 -6.34
C PHE A 284 4.61 7.04 -5.46
N GLY A 285 5.59 7.91 -5.73
CA GLY A 285 5.76 9.18 -5.03
C GLY A 285 4.99 10.30 -5.73
N THR A 286 3.70 10.45 -5.40
CA THR A 286 2.77 11.39 -6.06
C THR A 286 3.30 12.82 -6.15
N TYR A 287 3.81 13.35 -5.04
CA TYR A 287 4.13 14.78 -4.93
C TYR A 287 5.48 15.13 -5.54
N ASP A 288 6.48 14.26 -5.42
CA ASP A 288 7.75 14.40 -6.15
C ASP A 288 7.54 14.26 -7.65
N TYR A 289 6.72 13.29 -8.08
CA TYR A 289 6.45 13.09 -9.50
C TYR A 289 5.69 14.28 -10.11
N THR A 290 4.62 14.74 -9.46
CA THR A 290 3.85 15.89 -9.95
C THR A 290 4.67 17.19 -9.93
N ALA A 291 5.53 17.37 -8.92
CA ALA A 291 6.50 18.46 -8.90
C ALA A 291 7.51 18.36 -10.07
N ALA A 292 8.04 17.18 -10.36
CA ALA A 292 8.93 16.93 -11.49
C ALA A 292 8.24 17.17 -12.85
N CYS A 293 6.91 17.02 -12.92
CA CYS A 293 6.08 17.41 -14.06
C CYS A 293 5.75 18.91 -14.10
N ASN A 294 6.34 19.74 -13.23
CA ASN A 294 6.05 21.18 -13.08
C ASN A 294 4.58 21.50 -12.74
N ILE A 295 3.86 20.58 -12.09
CA ILE A 295 2.52 20.86 -11.58
C ILE A 295 2.66 21.69 -10.30
N THR A 296 2.10 22.91 -10.31
CA THR A 296 2.13 23.79 -9.13
C THR A 296 1.34 23.16 -7.97
N ALA A 297 1.75 23.45 -6.73
CA ALA A 297 1.23 22.84 -5.51
C ALA A 297 -0.31 22.84 -5.40
N ARG A 298 -1.00 23.86 -5.92
CA ARG A 298 -2.47 23.93 -5.92
C ARG A 298 -3.15 22.81 -6.72
N TYR A 299 -2.48 22.28 -7.74
CA TYR A 299 -3.01 21.25 -8.65
C TYR A 299 -2.30 19.90 -8.49
N GLN A 300 -1.37 19.78 -7.53
CA GLN A 300 -0.80 18.49 -7.19
C GLN A 300 -1.84 17.66 -6.43
N GLU A 301 -2.44 16.74 -7.14
CA GLU A 301 -3.45 15.81 -6.63
C GLU A 301 -3.08 14.38 -7.02
N MET A 302 -3.53 13.43 -6.21
CA MET A 302 -3.21 12.01 -6.42
C MET A 302 -3.90 11.42 -7.65
N ASP A 303 -5.06 11.97 -8.00
CA ASP A 303 -5.83 11.63 -9.20
C ASP A 303 -5.55 12.56 -10.39
N HIS A 304 -4.41 13.28 -10.38
CA HIS A 304 -4.00 14.10 -11.51
C HIS A 304 -3.66 13.23 -12.74
N PRO A 305 -4.03 13.61 -13.98
CA PRO A 305 -3.79 12.77 -15.17
C PRO A 305 -2.32 12.40 -15.44
N VAL A 306 -1.36 13.19 -14.94
CA VAL A 306 0.07 12.83 -15.04
C VAL A 306 0.41 11.61 -14.17
N CYS A 307 -0.23 11.47 -13.00
CA CYS A 307 -0.12 10.30 -12.16
C CYS A 307 -0.71 9.08 -12.88
N ASP A 308 -1.86 9.22 -13.55
CA ASP A 308 -2.46 8.14 -14.35
C ASP A 308 -1.51 7.65 -15.46
N PHE A 309 -0.83 8.58 -16.14
CA PHE A 309 0.19 8.22 -17.12
C PHE A 309 1.32 7.39 -16.49
N ALA A 310 1.88 7.85 -15.37
CA ALA A 310 2.95 7.14 -14.66
C ALA A 310 2.48 5.77 -14.13
N HIS A 311 1.27 5.69 -13.61
CA HIS A 311 0.65 4.45 -13.13
C HIS A 311 0.51 3.44 -14.26
N HIS A 312 -0.05 3.83 -15.40
CA HIS A 312 -0.19 2.92 -16.54
C HIS A 312 1.17 2.46 -17.08
N MET A 313 2.15 3.36 -17.20
CA MET A 313 3.50 3.00 -17.62
C MET A 313 4.15 2.01 -16.65
N THR A 314 4.03 2.26 -15.35
CA THR A 314 4.56 1.39 -14.29
C THR A 314 3.92 0.01 -14.33
N LYS A 315 2.59 -0.03 -14.43
CA LYS A 315 1.82 -1.26 -14.49
C LYS A 315 2.19 -2.10 -15.71
N VAL A 316 2.28 -1.49 -16.89
CA VAL A 316 2.67 -2.20 -18.12
C VAL A 316 4.13 -2.69 -18.04
N ALA A 317 5.04 -1.89 -17.51
CA ALA A 317 6.45 -2.25 -17.41
C ALA A 317 6.72 -3.42 -16.45
N LEU A 318 5.88 -3.56 -15.41
CA LEU A 318 6.11 -4.51 -14.30
C LEU A 318 5.04 -5.60 -14.19
N ALA A 319 4.03 -5.61 -15.06
CA ALA A 319 3.00 -6.65 -15.07
C ALA A 319 3.63 -8.06 -15.13
N GLN A 320 3.07 -8.98 -14.35
CA GLN A 320 3.50 -10.38 -14.29
C GLN A 320 4.93 -10.62 -13.79
N THR A 321 5.64 -9.59 -13.34
CA THR A 321 7.00 -9.74 -12.77
C THR A 321 7.01 -10.18 -11.31
N GLY A 322 5.84 -10.23 -10.66
CA GLY A 322 5.69 -10.51 -9.22
C GLY A 322 5.96 -9.31 -8.33
N ILE A 323 6.23 -8.12 -8.90
CA ILE A 323 6.45 -6.89 -8.16
C ILE A 323 5.11 -6.26 -7.77
N TRP A 324 4.91 -6.05 -6.47
CA TRP A 324 3.74 -5.34 -5.97
C TRP A 324 3.79 -3.86 -6.29
N LEU A 325 2.63 -3.27 -6.54
CA LEU A 325 2.48 -1.84 -6.81
C LEU A 325 1.70 -1.17 -5.70
N SER A 326 2.21 -0.04 -5.23
CA SER A 326 1.62 0.79 -4.18
C SER A 326 1.49 2.22 -4.68
N ASP A 327 0.30 2.79 -4.64
CA ASP A 327 0.08 4.20 -4.99
C ASP A 327 0.50 5.11 -3.82
N GLY A 328 0.62 6.41 -4.06
CA GLY A 328 1.04 7.38 -3.05
C GLY A 328 -0.05 7.73 -2.03
N ALA A 329 0.16 8.86 -1.35
CA ALA A 329 -0.73 9.38 -0.31
C ALA A 329 -1.52 10.59 -0.80
N THR A 330 -2.66 10.86 -0.17
CA THR A 330 -3.23 12.21 -0.17
C THR A 330 -2.57 13.08 0.90
N ASN A 331 -2.14 14.29 0.54
CA ASN A 331 -1.57 15.30 1.44
C ASN A 331 -2.65 16.10 2.20
N THR A 332 -3.93 15.91 1.87
CA THR A 332 -5.02 16.61 2.55
C THR A 332 -5.36 15.88 3.85
N MET A 333 -4.87 16.41 4.97
CA MET A 333 -5.03 15.79 6.28
C MET A 333 -6.42 16.05 6.86
N PRO A 334 -7.13 15.01 7.35
CA PRO A 334 -8.41 15.15 8.04
C PRO A 334 -8.22 15.64 9.48
N ILE A 335 -7.83 16.91 9.63
CA ILE A 335 -7.57 17.56 10.92
C ILE A 335 -8.43 18.82 11.01
N GLY A 336 -9.26 18.92 12.05
CA GLY A 336 -10.03 20.14 12.32
C GLY A 336 -9.14 21.34 12.69
N PRO A 337 -9.47 22.56 12.23
CA PRO A 337 -8.69 23.76 12.52
C PRO A 337 -8.68 24.17 14.00
N HIS A 338 -9.72 23.82 14.76
CA HIS A 338 -9.87 24.23 16.16
C HIS A 338 -9.46 23.12 17.14
N ARG A 339 -8.73 23.48 18.19
CA ARG A 339 -8.22 22.57 19.23
C ARG A 339 -8.47 23.11 20.63
N GLY A 340 -8.49 22.23 21.62
CA GLY A 340 -8.63 22.59 23.04
C GLY A 340 -9.97 22.17 23.64
N GLN A 341 -10.13 22.44 24.94
CA GLN A 341 -11.38 22.23 25.67
C GLN A 341 -12.32 23.43 25.46
N GLY A 342 -13.64 23.19 25.47
CA GLY A 342 -14.63 24.27 25.41
C GLY A 342 -14.85 24.88 24.03
N LEU A 343 -14.68 24.09 22.95
CA LEU A 343 -15.00 24.54 21.59
C LEU A 343 -16.48 24.95 21.48
N THR A 344 -16.75 26.04 20.78
CA THR A 344 -18.13 26.44 20.48
C THR A 344 -18.79 25.43 19.53
N ALA A 345 -20.12 25.42 19.49
CA ALA A 345 -20.86 24.58 18.54
C ALA A 345 -20.46 24.85 17.08
N GLU A 346 -20.17 26.10 16.74
CA GLU A 346 -19.70 26.51 15.41
C GLU A 346 -18.31 25.95 15.08
N GLN A 347 -17.37 25.99 16.04
CA GLN A 347 -16.05 25.40 15.87
C GLN A 347 -16.08 23.88 15.71
N ILE A 348 -16.96 23.20 16.47
CA ILE A 348 -17.18 21.76 16.34
C ILE A 348 -17.77 21.43 14.95
N ALA A 349 -18.75 22.21 14.49
CA ALA A 349 -19.32 22.05 13.15
C ALA A 349 -18.28 22.30 12.05
N GLU A 350 -17.42 23.31 12.20
CA GLU A 350 -16.32 23.56 11.25
C GLU A 350 -15.31 22.41 11.21
N ASN A 351 -14.86 21.93 12.38
CA ASN A 351 -13.97 20.76 12.46
C ASN A 351 -14.58 19.56 11.73
N THR A 352 -15.86 19.28 11.97
CA THR A 352 -16.60 18.19 11.32
C THR A 352 -16.62 18.35 9.80
N ARG A 353 -16.98 19.53 9.29
CA ARG A 353 -16.99 19.79 7.83
C ARG A 353 -15.61 19.61 7.19
N VAL A 354 -14.55 20.08 7.85
CA VAL A 354 -13.17 19.96 7.33
C VAL A 354 -12.76 18.50 7.25
N VAL A 355 -13.00 17.73 8.32
CA VAL A 355 -12.67 16.30 8.36
C VAL A 355 -13.47 15.52 7.33
N HIS A 356 -14.79 15.72 7.24
CA HIS A 356 -15.63 15.04 6.25
C HIS A 356 -15.22 15.37 4.82
N ARG A 357 -14.85 16.62 4.54
CA ARG A 357 -14.33 17.01 3.21
C ARG A 357 -13.02 16.30 2.88
N ALA A 358 -12.08 16.25 3.83
CA ALA A 358 -10.80 15.57 3.65
C ALA A 358 -11.00 14.05 3.47
N TRP A 359 -11.87 13.43 4.26
CA TRP A 359 -12.26 12.02 4.12
C TRP A 359 -12.86 11.71 2.75
N ARG A 360 -13.79 12.55 2.26
CA ARG A 360 -14.36 12.37 0.92
C ARG A 360 -13.30 12.44 -0.17
N LYS A 361 -12.41 13.43 -0.09
CA LYS A 361 -11.32 13.59 -1.05
C LYS A 361 -10.40 12.36 -1.07
N GLY A 362 -9.90 11.96 0.10
CA GLY A 362 -9.02 10.78 0.19
C GLY A 362 -9.72 9.48 -0.18
N TYR A 363 -11.00 9.30 0.18
CA TYR A 363 -11.82 8.18 -0.30
C TYR A 363 -11.87 8.15 -1.84
N GLY A 364 -12.11 9.30 -2.47
CA GLY A 364 -12.12 9.45 -3.93
C GLY A 364 -10.79 9.05 -4.58
N HIS A 365 -9.67 9.53 -4.04
CA HIS A 365 -8.33 9.15 -4.52
C HIS A 365 -8.08 7.65 -4.41
N ILE A 366 -8.42 7.04 -3.26
CA ILE A 366 -8.20 5.61 -3.04
C ILE A 366 -9.08 4.77 -3.97
N ARG A 367 -10.32 5.20 -4.20
CA ARG A 367 -11.23 4.58 -5.17
C ARG A 367 -10.71 4.69 -6.60
N HIS A 368 -10.05 5.80 -6.93
CA HIS A 368 -9.38 5.98 -8.22
C HIS A 368 -8.24 4.97 -8.40
N SER A 369 -7.35 4.84 -7.42
CA SER A 369 -6.27 3.83 -7.43
C SER A 369 -6.82 2.41 -7.59
N LEU A 370 -7.84 2.04 -6.80
CA LEU A 370 -8.44 0.71 -6.85
C LEU A 370 -9.06 0.40 -8.22
N ARG A 371 -9.76 1.38 -8.85
CA ARG A 371 -10.30 1.22 -10.21
C ARG A 371 -9.21 1.03 -11.27
N ASN A 372 -8.04 1.61 -11.06
CA ASN A 372 -6.88 1.44 -11.94
C ASN A 372 -6.02 0.20 -11.58
N GLY A 373 -6.46 -0.59 -10.59
CA GLY A 373 -5.82 -1.83 -10.16
C GLY A 373 -4.57 -1.63 -9.30
N TYR A 374 -4.51 -0.54 -8.55
CA TYR A 374 -3.56 -0.34 -7.46
C TYR A 374 -4.27 -0.62 -6.13
N TYR A 375 -3.90 -1.74 -5.49
CA TYR A 375 -4.60 -2.25 -4.31
C TYR A 375 -3.92 -1.93 -2.98
N GLN A 376 -2.70 -1.39 -3.04
CA GLN A 376 -1.98 -0.80 -1.91
C GLN A 376 -1.82 0.71 -2.15
N GLY A 377 -1.82 1.50 -1.06
CA GLY A 377 -1.47 2.91 -1.13
C GLY A 377 -0.80 3.41 0.14
N TRP A 378 -0.59 4.71 0.28
CA TRP A 378 0.03 5.27 1.49
C TRP A 378 -0.97 6.01 2.38
N ASP A 379 -0.63 6.11 3.65
CA ASP A 379 -1.28 7.00 4.61
C ASP A 379 -0.21 7.73 5.46
N LEU A 380 -0.49 8.96 5.86
CA LEU A 380 0.45 9.84 6.57
C LEU A 380 -0.07 10.24 7.96
N ASN A 381 -1.35 10.00 8.23
CA ASN A 381 -1.99 10.39 9.48
C ASN A 381 -3.02 9.33 9.93
N PRO A 382 -3.13 9.03 11.23
CA PRO A 382 -4.08 8.01 11.71
C PRO A 382 -5.54 8.35 11.36
N ALA A 383 -5.90 9.62 11.25
CA ALA A 383 -7.25 10.02 10.85
C ALA A 383 -7.55 9.75 9.36
N GLN A 384 -6.57 9.31 8.55
CA GLN A 384 -6.77 8.83 7.18
C GLN A 384 -7.18 7.35 7.11
N LEU A 385 -6.92 6.57 8.17
CA LEU A 385 -7.22 5.14 8.18
C LEU A 385 -8.72 4.81 8.03
N PRO A 386 -9.66 5.58 8.61
CA PRO A 386 -11.08 5.39 8.35
C PRO A 386 -11.46 5.46 6.87
N MET A 387 -11.00 6.49 6.14
CA MET A 387 -11.31 6.64 4.70
C MET A 387 -10.63 5.56 3.85
N ARG A 388 -9.43 5.08 4.23
CA ARG A 388 -8.73 3.95 3.58
C ARG A 388 -9.56 2.68 3.61
N TYR A 389 -9.96 2.26 4.80
CA TYR A 389 -10.73 1.03 4.95
C TYR A 389 -12.16 1.18 4.42
N ALA A 390 -12.76 2.38 4.52
CA ALA A 390 -14.03 2.68 3.88
C ALA A 390 -13.97 2.39 2.37
N ALA A 391 -12.96 2.96 1.68
CA ALA A 391 -12.78 2.81 0.24
C ALA A 391 -12.53 1.36 -0.18
N VAL A 392 -11.61 0.67 0.52
CA VAL A 392 -11.25 -0.72 0.20
C VAL A 392 -12.45 -1.65 0.41
N TYR A 393 -13.13 -1.57 1.56
CA TYR A 393 -14.27 -2.44 1.83
C TYR A 393 -15.45 -2.14 0.90
N ALA A 394 -15.76 -0.86 0.65
CA ALA A 394 -16.82 -0.50 -0.29
C ALA A 394 -16.54 -1.05 -1.69
N PHE A 395 -15.32 -0.87 -2.21
CA PHE A 395 -14.91 -1.33 -3.54
C PHE A 395 -15.20 -2.82 -3.77
N PHE A 396 -14.79 -3.67 -2.84
CA PHE A 396 -14.98 -5.11 -3.00
C PHE A 396 -16.38 -5.59 -2.64
N LEU A 397 -17.09 -4.90 -1.73
CA LEU A 397 -18.45 -5.28 -1.34
C LEU A 397 -19.48 -4.92 -2.42
N GLU A 398 -19.34 -3.76 -3.06
CA GLU A 398 -20.21 -3.32 -4.17
C GLU A 398 -20.23 -4.35 -5.32
N SER A 399 -19.07 -4.91 -5.66
CA SER A 399 -18.95 -5.88 -6.76
C SER A 399 -19.10 -7.35 -6.32
N TYR A 400 -19.42 -7.61 -5.04
CA TYR A 400 -19.33 -8.95 -4.47
C TYR A 400 -20.23 -9.97 -5.18
N HIS A 401 -21.47 -9.60 -5.51
CA HIS A 401 -22.42 -10.53 -6.12
C HIS A 401 -22.00 -10.94 -7.52
N ASP A 402 -21.60 -9.98 -8.35
CA ASP A 402 -21.13 -10.23 -9.70
C ASP A 402 -19.85 -11.05 -9.69
N ALA A 403 -18.88 -10.69 -8.84
CA ALA A 403 -17.64 -11.43 -8.70
C ALA A 403 -17.87 -12.88 -8.24
N ARG A 404 -18.73 -13.09 -7.23
CA ARG A 404 -19.09 -14.44 -6.75
C ARG A 404 -19.78 -15.26 -7.84
N ASN A 405 -20.73 -14.65 -8.56
CA ASN A 405 -21.46 -15.33 -9.61
C ASN A 405 -20.55 -15.73 -10.76
N ARG A 406 -19.64 -14.83 -11.19
CA ARG A 406 -18.61 -15.11 -12.19
C ARG A 406 -17.66 -16.22 -11.75
N LEU A 407 -17.14 -16.16 -10.52
CA LEU A 407 -16.26 -17.19 -10.00
C LEU A 407 -16.96 -18.56 -9.93
N ARG A 408 -18.23 -18.60 -9.48
CA ARG A 408 -19.02 -19.83 -9.49
C ARG A 408 -19.21 -20.36 -10.91
N ALA A 409 -19.59 -19.50 -11.86
CA ALA A 409 -19.74 -19.89 -13.26
C ALA A 409 -18.43 -20.42 -13.86
N PHE A 410 -17.30 -19.78 -13.57
CA PHE A 410 -15.97 -20.22 -14.00
C PHE A 410 -15.61 -21.60 -13.41
N ILE A 411 -15.82 -21.81 -12.10
CA ILE A 411 -15.56 -23.11 -11.47
C ILE A 411 -16.48 -24.19 -12.04
N ASP A 412 -17.77 -23.89 -12.21
CA ASP A 412 -18.76 -24.80 -12.78
C ASP A 412 -18.41 -25.12 -14.25
N GLN A 413 -17.94 -24.14 -15.02
CA GLN A 413 -17.45 -24.33 -16.38
C GLN A 413 -16.14 -25.10 -16.43
N ALA A 414 -15.18 -24.86 -15.53
CA ALA A 414 -13.94 -25.64 -15.45
C ALA A 414 -14.23 -27.10 -15.08
N ALA A 415 -15.20 -27.34 -14.18
CA ALA A 415 -15.70 -28.68 -13.90
C ALA A 415 -16.44 -29.31 -15.10
N ARG A 416 -17.15 -28.49 -15.89
CA ARG A 416 -17.80 -28.90 -17.15
C ARG A 416 -16.85 -28.94 -18.36
N ALA A 417 -15.66 -28.36 -18.34
CA ALA A 417 -14.70 -28.46 -19.44
C ALA A 417 -14.14 -29.88 -19.55
N THR A 418 -14.28 -30.68 -18.50
CA THR A 418 -14.17 -32.15 -18.52
C THR A 418 -15.33 -32.86 -19.28
N LEU A 419 -16.38 -32.14 -19.66
CA LEU A 419 -17.62 -32.55 -20.34
C LEU A 419 -18.22 -31.39 -21.20
N ILE A 420 -17.44 -30.97 -22.20
CA ILE A 420 -17.76 -30.16 -23.42
C ILE A 420 -18.94 -29.14 -23.40
N GLY A 421 -18.61 -27.90 -23.77
CA GLY A 421 -19.48 -26.86 -24.40
C GLY A 421 -19.65 -25.58 -23.56
N ASP A 422 -19.95 -24.37 -24.07
CA ASP A 422 -19.97 -23.75 -25.42
C ASP A 422 -20.03 -22.20 -25.23
N VAL A 423 -19.19 -21.64 -24.35
CA VAL A 423 -19.08 -20.19 -24.14
C VAL A 423 -17.61 -19.80 -24.13
N PHE A 424 -17.27 -18.80 -24.94
CA PHE A 424 -15.94 -18.22 -25.06
C PHE A 424 -15.89 -16.95 -24.20
N ASP A 425 -15.02 -16.95 -23.20
CA ASP A 425 -14.66 -15.82 -22.33
C ASP A 425 -13.13 -15.87 -22.22
N ASP A 426 -12.46 -14.80 -22.64
CA ASP A 426 -11.00 -14.76 -22.84
C ASP A 426 -10.20 -14.80 -21.51
#